data_AF-A0A926UR29-F1
#
_entry.id   AF-A0A926UR29-F1
#
_cell.length_a   1.000
_cell.length_b   1.000
_cell.length_c   1.000
_cell.angle_alpha   90.00
_cell.angle_beta   90.00
_cell.angle_gamma   90.00
#
_symmetry.space_group_name_H-M   'P 1'
#
loop_
_entity.id
_entity.type
_entity.pdbx_description
1 polymer ?
#
loop_
_entity_poly.entity_id
_entity_poly.type
_entity_poly.pdbx_seq_one_letter_code
_entity_poly.pdbx_strand_id
1 'polypeptide(L)'
;MPSALPAYAQSGHSLISARQKASLKSLGIKIAIPRYVPLGFRVVTIKTEPCRNGERVDVNGVCRFRPSYTVLYRNAQNHCFVVEAIGGGIGGPNGLYTRTVNTKILGEVDVNIDTSRGAVSAPITTAIANTPQRNLWTFPAGKSPFYQVATLEGKANRVSPTITCSTEAHMTPNEFTKVVQSLDWLP
;
A
#
# COMPACT_ATOMS: atom_id res chain seq x y z
N MET A 1 -0.38 38.51 3.44
CA MET A 1 -0.84 37.20 2.95
C MET A 1 0.39 36.38 2.62
N PRO A 2 0.66 35.23 3.26
CA PRO A 2 1.80 34.41 2.88
C PRO A 2 1.44 33.62 1.63
N SER A 3 2.21 33.83 0.56
CA SER A 3 2.17 33.06 -0.68
C SER A 3 2.40 31.58 -0.38
N ALA A 4 1.45 30.73 -0.77
CA ALA A 4 1.63 29.28 -0.73
C ALA A 4 2.71 28.89 -1.75
N LEU A 5 3.80 28.30 -1.27
CA LEU A 5 4.82 27.68 -2.11
C LEU A 5 4.18 26.56 -2.96
N PRO A 6 4.59 26.36 -4.22
CA PRO A 6 4.11 25.25 -5.03
C PRO A 6 4.52 23.93 -4.37
N ALA A 7 3.52 23.15 -3.96
CA ALA A 7 3.73 21.89 -3.28
C ALA A 7 3.86 20.76 -4.32
N TYR A 8 5.09 20.27 -4.52
CA TYR A 8 5.38 19.14 -5.39
C TYR A 8 5.12 17.81 -4.68
N ALA A 9 4.89 16.74 -5.46
CA ALA A 9 4.82 15.37 -4.94
C ALA A 9 6.04 15.06 -4.06
N GLN A 10 5.82 14.37 -2.94
CA GLN A 10 6.83 14.19 -1.91
C GLN A 10 7.51 12.83 -2.04
N SER A 11 8.80 12.78 -1.68
CA SER A 11 9.51 11.51 -1.62
C SER A 11 9.01 10.68 -0.44
N GLY A 12 8.36 9.54 -0.67
CA GLY A 12 7.78 8.76 0.44
C GLY A 12 8.80 8.30 1.48
N HIS A 13 10.08 8.13 1.10
CA HIS A 13 11.16 7.81 2.04
C HIS A 13 11.50 8.96 3.00
N SER A 14 11.25 10.22 2.63
CA SER A 14 11.44 11.38 3.52
C SER A 14 10.25 11.61 4.44
N LEU A 15 9.10 10.98 4.16
CA LEU A 15 7.91 11.05 5.00
C LEU A 15 7.95 10.10 6.21
N ILE A 16 8.93 9.18 6.25
CA ILE A 16 9.12 8.25 7.36
C ILE A 16 10.29 8.75 8.24
N SER A 17 10.01 8.99 9.52
CA SER A 17 11.03 9.39 10.51
C SER A 17 12.08 8.30 10.76
N ALA A 18 13.25 8.68 11.27
CA ALA A 18 14.32 7.73 11.60
C ALA A 18 13.85 6.63 12.59
N ARG A 19 13.04 7.00 13.59
CA ARG A 19 12.46 6.05 14.56
C ARG A 19 11.52 5.05 13.88
N GLN A 20 10.68 5.53 12.96
CA GLN A 20 9.79 4.67 12.17
C GLN A 20 10.58 3.74 11.25
N LYS A 21 11.64 4.23 10.60
CA LYS A 21 12.55 3.39 9.79
C LYS A 21 13.18 2.29 10.64
N ALA A 22 13.68 2.63 11.83
CA ALA A 22 14.25 1.64 12.75
C ALA A 22 13.22 0.57 13.15
N SER A 23 11.99 0.95 13.45
CA SER A 23 10.91 0.01 13.80
C SER A 23 10.50 -0.90 12.63
N LEU A 24 10.57 -0.44 11.39
CA LEU A 24 10.34 -1.29 10.22
C LEU A 24 11.51 -2.25 9.99
N LYS A 25 12.74 -1.74 10.07
CA LYS A 25 13.96 -2.55 9.90
C LYS A 25 14.12 -3.64 10.96
N SER A 26 13.63 -3.42 12.19
CA SER A 26 13.70 -4.43 13.25
C SER A 26 12.87 -5.69 12.94
N LEU A 27 12.02 -5.68 11.92
CA LEU A 27 11.30 -6.87 11.47
C LEU A 27 12.20 -7.88 10.74
N GLY A 28 13.40 -7.50 10.29
CA GLY A 28 14.32 -8.41 9.62
C GLY A 28 13.90 -8.85 8.21
N ILE A 29 12.87 -8.23 7.64
CA ILE A 29 12.40 -8.45 6.26
C ILE A 29 12.69 -7.23 5.38
N LYS A 30 12.64 -7.42 4.06
CA LYS A 30 12.64 -6.30 3.13
C LYS A 30 11.37 -5.46 3.31
N ILE A 31 11.52 -4.13 3.26
CA ILE A 31 10.43 -3.19 3.49
C ILE A 31 10.20 -2.41 2.19
N ALA A 32 9.08 -2.65 1.52
CA ALA A 32 8.66 -1.90 0.34
C ALA A 32 7.92 -0.63 0.75
N ILE A 33 8.42 0.53 0.32
CA ILE A 33 7.82 1.85 0.55
C ILE A 33 7.83 2.62 -0.77
N PRO A 34 6.78 3.39 -1.10
CA PRO A 34 6.75 4.19 -2.31
C PRO A 34 7.73 5.34 -2.22
N ARG A 35 8.46 5.61 -3.30
CA ARG A 35 9.21 6.85 -3.47
C ARG A 35 8.33 8.01 -3.89
N TYR A 36 7.17 7.76 -4.48
CA TYR A 36 6.18 8.76 -4.86
C TYR A 36 4.96 8.67 -3.94
N VAL A 37 4.67 9.76 -3.23
CA VAL A 37 3.44 9.88 -2.44
C VAL A 37 2.60 11.03 -3.01
N PRO A 38 1.30 10.80 -3.32
CA PRO A 38 0.43 11.82 -3.87
C PRO A 38 0.39 13.06 -2.98
N LEU A 39 0.15 14.21 -3.60
CA LEU A 39 0.20 15.48 -2.89
C LEU A 39 -0.76 15.52 -1.69
N GLY A 40 -0.27 16.05 -0.57
CA GLY A 40 -1.05 16.22 0.65
C GLY A 40 -1.17 14.97 1.53
N PHE A 41 -0.75 13.79 1.04
CA PHE A 41 -0.66 12.60 1.86
C PHE A 41 0.60 12.60 2.73
N ARG A 42 0.46 12.13 3.97
CA ARG A 42 1.56 11.93 4.92
C ARG A 42 1.39 10.60 5.64
N VAL A 43 2.50 10.04 6.13
CA VAL A 43 2.46 8.87 7.00
C VAL A 43 1.83 9.28 8.33
N VAL A 44 0.72 8.63 8.71
CA VAL A 44 0.04 8.91 9.98
C VAL A 44 0.20 7.78 10.99
N THR A 45 0.42 6.55 10.53
CA THR A 45 0.61 5.40 11.42
C THR A 45 1.43 4.34 10.71
N ILE A 46 2.25 3.65 11.49
CA ILE A 46 2.93 2.42 11.07
C ILE A 46 2.59 1.36 12.09
N LYS A 47 2.05 0.24 11.64
CA LYS A 47 1.84 -0.96 12.44
C LYS A 47 2.87 -1.99 12.02
N THR A 48 3.52 -2.61 12.99
CA THR A 48 4.48 -3.70 12.78
C THR A 48 4.07 -4.87 13.64
N GLU A 49 4.16 -6.09 13.10
CA GLU A 49 3.89 -7.32 13.84
C GLU A 49 5.06 -8.29 13.63
N PRO A 50 5.99 -8.44 14.58
CA PRO A 50 7.10 -9.37 14.44
C PRO A 50 6.63 -10.81 14.61
N CYS A 51 7.47 -11.77 14.19
CA CYS A 51 7.28 -13.17 14.55
C CYS A 51 7.19 -13.35 16.08
N ARG A 52 6.40 -14.32 16.51
CA ARG A 52 6.33 -14.66 17.94
C ARG A 52 7.62 -15.37 18.35
N ASN A 53 7.99 -15.22 19.61
CA ASN A 53 9.15 -15.93 20.17
C ASN A 53 8.98 -17.44 19.99
N GLY A 54 10.00 -18.08 19.42
CA GLY A 54 10.01 -19.53 19.18
C GLY A 54 9.29 -19.99 17.91
N GLU A 55 8.69 -19.08 17.11
CA GLU A 55 8.16 -19.46 15.81
C GLU A 55 9.29 -19.83 14.85
N ARG A 56 9.09 -20.91 14.09
CA ARG A 56 10.01 -21.29 13.01
C ARG A 56 9.97 -20.23 11.92
N VAL A 57 11.15 -19.71 11.62
CA VAL A 57 11.38 -18.75 10.55
C VAL A 57 11.89 -19.49 9.32
N ASP A 58 11.40 -19.13 8.14
CA ASP A 58 11.87 -19.65 6.86
C ASP A 58 13.15 -18.93 6.39
N VAL A 59 13.62 -19.29 5.20
CA VAL A 59 14.84 -18.71 4.60
C VAL A 59 14.74 -17.22 4.29
N ASN A 60 13.53 -16.65 4.29
CA ASN A 60 13.27 -15.23 4.00
C ASN A 60 13.07 -14.39 5.26
N GLY A 61 13.22 -14.99 6.46
CA GLY A 61 12.97 -14.28 7.71
C GLY A 61 11.49 -14.24 8.10
N VAL A 62 10.66 -15.13 7.54
CA VAL A 62 9.20 -15.12 7.71
C VAL A 62 8.71 -16.35 8.50
N CYS A 63 7.79 -16.14 9.43
CA CYS A 63 6.96 -17.16 10.09
C CYS A 63 5.54 -17.15 9.50
N ARG A 64 4.69 -18.11 9.87
CA ARG A 64 3.44 -18.41 9.13
C ARG A 64 2.63 -17.20 8.64
N PHE A 65 2.36 -16.21 9.50
CA PHE A 65 1.58 -15.01 9.15
C PHE A 65 2.32 -13.69 9.40
N ARG A 66 3.61 -13.75 9.71
CA ARG A 66 4.44 -12.65 10.24
C ARG A 66 5.90 -12.84 9.81
N PRO A 67 6.80 -11.86 9.91
CA PRO A 67 6.55 -10.49 10.28
C PRO A 67 5.70 -9.78 9.22
N SER A 68 4.88 -8.84 9.65
CA SER A 68 4.07 -8.00 8.76
C SER A 68 4.20 -6.52 9.14
N TYR A 69 3.88 -5.64 8.20
CA TYR A 69 3.74 -4.22 8.48
C TYR A 69 2.63 -3.61 7.65
N THR A 70 2.10 -2.50 8.14
CA THR A 70 1.21 -1.62 7.38
C THR A 70 1.63 -0.18 7.62
N VAL A 71 1.94 0.54 6.55
CA VAL A 71 2.19 2.00 6.56
C VAL A 71 0.95 2.69 6.03
N LEU A 72 0.31 3.49 6.88
CA LEU A 72 -0.90 4.23 6.55
C LEU A 72 -0.56 5.68 6.18
N TYR A 73 -0.98 6.06 4.98
CA TYR A 73 -0.90 7.40 4.45
C TYR A 73 -2.28 8.05 4.50
N ARG A 74 -2.35 9.31 4.93
CA ARG A 74 -3.61 10.06 5.01
C ARG A 74 -3.41 11.52 4.65
N ASN A 75 -4.37 12.11 3.95
CA ASN A 75 -4.38 13.55 3.63
C ASN A 75 -5.32 14.35 4.54
N ALA A 76 -5.45 15.66 4.29
CA ALA A 76 -6.31 16.55 5.09
C ALA A 76 -7.81 16.27 4.95
N GLN A 77 -8.23 15.67 3.82
CA GLN A 77 -9.60 15.24 3.55
C GLN A 77 -9.89 13.82 4.11
N ASN A 78 -8.97 13.27 4.90
CA ASN A 78 -9.06 11.91 5.46
C ASN A 78 -9.06 10.80 4.41
N HIS A 79 -8.69 11.08 3.16
CA HIS A 79 -8.43 10.03 2.18
C HIS A 79 -7.21 9.22 2.61
N CYS A 80 -7.27 7.90 2.42
CA CYS A 80 -6.27 6.98 2.91
C CYS A 80 -5.84 5.97 1.87
N PHE A 81 -4.55 5.64 1.90
CA PHE A 81 -4.04 4.41 1.30
C PHE A 81 -2.99 3.78 2.21
N VAL A 82 -2.74 2.49 2.01
CA VAL A 82 -1.77 1.71 2.76
C VAL A 82 -0.77 1.05 1.83
N VAL A 83 0.40 0.79 2.39
CA VAL A 83 1.42 -0.09 1.83
C VAL A 83 1.72 -1.12 2.90
N GLU A 84 1.59 -2.39 2.56
CA GLU A 84 1.67 -3.48 3.53
C GLU A 84 2.51 -4.65 3.04
N ALA A 85 3.09 -5.36 4.00
CA ALA A 85 3.65 -6.68 3.81
C ALA A 85 2.84 -7.66 4.65
N ILE A 86 2.33 -8.72 4.02
CA ILE A 86 1.50 -9.75 4.63
C ILE A 86 2.20 -11.10 4.55
N GLY A 87 2.13 -11.88 5.62
CA GLY A 87 2.57 -13.28 5.65
C GLY A 87 1.41 -14.24 5.36
N GLY A 88 1.73 -15.49 5.01
CA GLY A 88 0.74 -16.55 4.78
C GLY A 88 0.57 -16.91 3.30
N GLY A 89 -0.55 -17.54 2.95
CA GLY A 89 -0.87 -17.89 1.57
C GLY A 89 -1.49 -16.72 0.83
N ILE A 90 -1.18 -16.58 -0.47
CA ILE A 90 -1.89 -15.67 -1.37
C ILE A 90 -3.16 -16.35 -1.89
N GLY A 91 -4.29 -15.77 -1.52
CA GLY A 91 -5.61 -16.12 -2.03
C GLY A 91 -6.48 -14.87 -1.96
N GLY A 92 -7.33 -14.67 -2.96
CA GLY A 92 -8.13 -13.45 -3.02
C GLY A 92 -9.10 -13.47 -4.20
N PRO A 93 -10.08 -12.54 -4.21
CA PRO A 93 -10.95 -12.35 -5.35
C PRO A 93 -10.15 -11.79 -6.54
N ASN A 94 -10.75 -11.85 -7.73
CA ASN A 94 -10.27 -11.06 -8.86
C ASN A 94 -10.73 -9.61 -8.71
N GLY A 95 -10.07 -8.68 -9.41
CA GLY A 95 -10.63 -7.35 -9.64
C GLY A 95 -11.94 -7.41 -10.43
N LEU A 96 -12.79 -6.39 -10.29
CA LEU A 96 -13.84 -6.16 -11.29
C LEU A 96 -13.22 -5.57 -12.56
N TYR A 97 -12.31 -4.61 -12.37
CA TYR A 97 -11.44 -4.10 -13.41
C TYR A 97 -9.98 -4.29 -13.03
N THR A 98 -9.14 -4.65 -14.00
CA THR A 98 -7.72 -4.91 -13.77
C THR A 98 -6.83 -4.25 -14.83
N ARG A 99 -5.63 -3.85 -14.41
CA ARG A 99 -4.51 -3.50 -15.29
C ARG A 99 -3.21 -3.98 -14.67
N THR A 100 -2.43 -4.75 -15.43
CA THR A 100 -1.08 -5.15 -15.02
C THR A 100 -0.12 -3.97 -15.18
N VAL A 101 0.70 -3.74 -14.15
CA VAL A 101 1.72 -2.69 -14.12
C VAL A 101 3.06 -3.28 -13.71
N ASN A 102 4.13 -2.81 -14.34
CA ASN A 102 5.48 -3.23 -14.00
C ASN A 102 6.05 -2.38 -12.87
N THR A 103 6.61 -3.05 -11.86
CA THR A 103 7.29 -2.43 -10.72
C THR A 103 8.75 -2.85 -10.69
N LYS A 104 9.61 -1.99 -10.14
CA LYS A 104 11.04 -2.27 -10.02
C LYS A 104 11.35 -3.45 -9.11
N ILE A 105 10.60 -3.60 -8.01
CA ILE A 105 10.94 -4.55 -6.93
C ILE A 105 10.05 -5.79 -6.85
N LEU A 106 8.85 -5.77 -7.47
CA LEU A 106 7.90 -6.90 -7.45
C LEU A 106 7.65 -7.51 -8.84
N GLY A 107 8.18 -6.91 -9.92
CA GLY A 107 7.85 -7.31 -11.28
C GLY A 107 6.44 -6.86 -11.67
N GLU A 108 5.73 -7.70 -12.41
CA GLU A 108 4.33 -7.48 -12.80
C GLU A 108 3.39 -7.59 -11.60
N VAL A 109 2.55 -6.57 -11.43
CA VAL A 109 1.55 -6.50 -10.36
C VAL A 109 0.24 -6.03 -10.96
N ASP A 110 -0.86 -6.69 -10.60
CA ASP A 110 -2.19 -6.27 -11.02
C ASP A 110 -2.74 -5.17 -10.13
N VAL A 111 -3.05 -4.02 -10.73
CA VAL A 111 -3.87 -2.96 -10.12
C VAL A 111 -5.33 -3.28 -10.40
N ASN A 112 -6.11 -3.40 -9.33
CA ASN A 112 -7.50 -3.81 -9.36
C ASN A 112 -8.42 -2.70 -8.85
N ILE A 113 -9.63 -2.64 -9.41
CA ILE A 113 -10.75 -1.84 -8.92
C ILE A 113 -11.86 -2.80 -8.52
N ASP A 114 -12.39 -2.59 -7.33
CA ASP A 114 -13.41 -3.45 -6.72
C ASP A 114 -13.01 -4.94 -6.70
N THR A 115 -13.95 -5.80 -6.33
CA THR A 115 -13.73 -7.25 -6.30
C THR A 115 -14.85 -7.95 -7.05
N SER A 116 -14.51 -8.97 -7.83
CA SER A 116 -15.47 -9.86 -8.47
C SER A 116 -15.32 -11.28 -7.93
N ARG A 117 -16.45 -12.01 -7.81
CA ARG A 117 -16.45 -13.43 -7.41
C ARG A 117 -16.56 -14.30 -8.65
N GLY A 118 -15.41 -14.74 -9.17
CA GLY A 118 -15.35 -15.71 -10.27
C GLY A 118 -15.68 -15.15 -11.66
N ALA A 119 -15.86 -13.83 -11.80
CA ALA A 119 -15.92 -13.20 -13.11
C ALA A 119 -14.51 -12.97 -13.65
N VAL A 120 -14.40 -12.95 -14.99
CA VAL A 120 -13.20 -12.49 -15.67
C VAL A 120 -13.10 -10.97 -15.48
N SER A 121 -11.94 -10.47 -15.04
CA SER A 121 -11.70 -9.04 -14.88
C SER A 121 -11.84 -8.32 -16.22
N ALA A 122 -12.57 -7.21 -16.24
CA ALA A 122 -12.55 -6.29 -17.38
C ALA A 122 -11.29 -5.41 -17.35
N PRO A 123 -10.79 -4.89 -18.48
CA PRO A 123 -9.65 -3.99 -18.48
C PRO A 123 -10.03 -2.61 -17.92
N ILE A 124 -9.09 -1.95 -17.22
CA ILE A 124 -9.22 -0.53 -16.86
C ILE A 124 -9.08 0.33 -18.12
N THR A 125 -10.21 0.87 -18.61
CA THR A 125 -10.26 1.77 -19.78
C THR A 125 -9.66 3.15 -19.47
N THR A 126 -9.41 3.97 -20.49
CA THR A 126 -8.92 5.35 -20.31
C THR A 126 -9.86 6.20 -19.48
N ALA A 127 -11.18 6.03 -19.63
CA ALA A 127 -12.16 6.75 -18.83
C ALA A 127 -12.06 6.37 -17.34
N ILE A 128 -12.02 5.06 -17.05
CA ILE A 128 -11.88 4.56 -15.68
C ILE A 128 -10.54 5.00 -15.06
N ALA A 129 -9.47 4.95 -15.85
CA ALA A 129 -8.11 5.30 -15.42
C ALA A 129 -7.96 6.74 -14.89
N ASN A 130 -8.85 7.64 -15.30
CA ASN A 130 -8.85 9.05 -14.94
C ASN A 130 -10.00 9.44 -13.99
N THR A 131 -10.87 8.50 -13.63
CA THR A 131 -11.97 8.73 -12.69
C THR A 131 -11.56 8.26 -11.29
N PRO A 132 -11.72 9.09 -10.25
CA PRO A 132 -11.45 8.67 -8.88
C PRO A 132 -12.24 7.42 -8.51
N GLN A 133 -11.56 6.47 -7.87
CA GLN A 133 -12.11 5.21 -7.40
C GLN A 133 -12.05 5.14 -5.88
N ARG A 134 -12.92 4.30 -5.35
CA ARG A 134 -13.08 4.01 -3.92
C ARG A 134 -12.15 2.89 -3.45
N ASN A 135 -12.20 1.79 -4.18
CA ASN A 135 -11.54 0.54 -3.83
C ASN A 135 -10.49 0.19 -4.88
N LEU A 136 -9.29 0.76 -4.73
CA LEU A 136 -8.10 0.43 -5.52
C LEU A 136 -7.18 -0.44 -4.68
N TRP A 137 -6.68 -1.52 -5.26
CA TRP A 137 -5.75 -2.41 -4.57
C TRP A 137 -4.87 -3.16 -5.54
N THR A 138 -3.68 -3.57 -5.10
CA THR A 138 -2.84 -4.50 -5.86
C THR A 138 -3.05 -5.93 -5.38
N PHE A 139 -3.06 -6.90 -6.30
CA PHE A 139 -2.94 -8.29 -5.85
C PHE A 139 -1.59 -8.51 -5.15
N PRO A 140 -1.52 -9.20 -4.00
CA PRO A 140 -0.26 -9.37 -3.28
C PRO A 140 0.83 -10.01 -4.14
N ALA A 141 2.00 -9.38 -4.19
CA ALA A 141 3.12 -9.83 -5.02
C ALA A 141 4.40 -10.01 -4.20
N GLY A 142 5.35 -10.81 -4.72
CA GLY A 142 6.60 -11.15 -4.03
C GLY A 142 6.65 -12.62 -3.59
N LYS A 143 7.64 -12.94 -2.75
CA LYS A 143 7.90 -14.31 -2.28
C LYS A 143 8.11 -14.31 -0.77
N SER A 144 7.01 -14.19 -0.01
CA SER A 144 6.96 -14.26 1.46
C SER A 144 7.98 -13.31 2.17
N PRO A 145 7.55 -12.13 2.67
CA PRO A 145 6.17 -11.67 2.71
C PRO A 145 5.71 -11.23 1.31
N PHE A 146 4.39 -11.15 1.15
CA PHE A 146 3.77 -10.57 -0.04
C PHE A 146 3.46 -9.10 0.23
N TYR A 147 3.64 -8.26 -0.79
CA TYR A 147 3.48 -6.82 -0.69
C TYR A 147 2.25 -6.38 -1.43
N GLN A 148 1.51 -5.44 -0.83
CA GLN A 148 0.28 -4.90 -1.36
C GLN A 148 0.20 -3.39 -1.12
N VAL A 149 -0.46 -2.69 -2.03
CA VAL A 149 -0.94 -1.32 -1.86
C VAL A 149 -2.46 -1.34 -1.96
N ALA A 150 -3.16 -0.55 -1.15
CA ALA A 150 -4.61 -0.45 -1.23
C ALA A 150 -5.12 0.91 -0.74
N THR A 151 -6.21 1.43 -1.30
CA THR A 151 -6.99 2.48 -0.65
C THR A 151 -7.74 1.90 0.55
N LEU A 152 -8.02 2.75 1.55
CA LEU A 152 -8.82 2.37 2.71
C LEU A 152 -9.99 3.33 2.90
N GLU A 153 -11.12 2.76 3.33
CA GLU A 153 -12.36 3.48 3.62
C GLU A 153 -12.85 3.16 5.04
N GLY A 154 -13.52 4.12 5.66
CA GLY A 154 -14.12 3.92 6.98
C GLY A 154 -13.08 3.72 8.09
N LYS A 155 -13.40 2.91 9.11
CA LYS A 155 -12.52 2.71 10.25
C LYS A 155 -11.29 1.88 9.85
N ALA A 156 -10.09 2.44 10.03
CA ALA A 156 -8.83 1.75 9.75
C ALA A 156 -8.41 0.78 10.86
N ASN A 157 -9.36 0.03 11.43
CA ASN A 157 -9.19 -0.82 12.62
C ASN A 157 -8.03 -1.83 12.51
N ARG A 158 -7.69 -2.26 11.29
CA ARG A 158 -6.57 -3.17 11.04
C ARG A 158 -5.21 -2.54 11.38
N VAL A 159 -5.11 -1.21 11.28
CA VAL A 159 -3.91 -0.40 11.50
C VAL A 159 -4.00 0.40 12.80
N SER A 160 -5.06 1.18 12.97
CA SER A 160 -5.33 1.99 14.15
C SER A 160 -6.84 2.18 14.35
N PRO A 161 -7.39 1.84 15.53
CA PRO A 161 -8.82 2.00 15.82
C PRO A 161 -9.26 3.47 15.92
N THR A 162 -8.32 4.40 16.07
CA THR A 162 -8.62 5.84 16.21
C THR A 162 -8.64 6.58 14.89
N ILE A 163 -8.21 5.95 13.80
CA ILE A 163 -8.16 6.58 12.47
C ILE A 163 -9.39 6.18 11.66
N THR A 164 -10.07 7.21 11.13
CA THR A 164 -11.16 7.05 10.17
C THR A 164 -10.74 7.63 8.82
N CYS A 165 -10.93 6.86 7.77
CA CYS A 165 -10.71 7.21 6.38
C CYS A 165 -12.02 7.58 5.73
N SER A 166 -11.99 8.58 4.86
CA SER A 166 -13.15 9.01 4.08
C SER A 166 -13.66 7.86 3.20
N THR A 167 -14.96 7.83 2.94
CA THR A 167 -15.63 6.89 2.03
C THR A 167 -15.82 7.47 0.63
N GLU A 168 -15.21 8.62 0.36
CA GLU A 168 -15.24 9.28 -0.94
C GLU A 168 -14.17 8.69 -1.87
N ALA A 169 -14.54 8.59 -3.16
CA ALA A 169 -13.62 8.20 -4.21
C ALA A 169 -12.58 9.32 -4.40
N HIS A 170 -11.30 9.00 -4.30
CA HIS A 170 -10.28 10.04 -4.18
C HIS A 170 -8.99 9.80 -4.96
N MET A 171 -8.75 8.57 -5.41
CA MET A 171 -7.55 8.23 -6.13
C MET A 171 -7.94 7.63 -7.48
N THR A 172 -7.37 8.16 -8.56
CA THR A 172 -7.56 7.56 -9.88
C THR A 172 -6.63 6.35 -10.02
N PRO A 173 -6.95 5.37 -10.88
CA PRO A 173 -6.05 4.25 -11.15
C PRO A 173 -4.69 4.70 -11.68
N ASN A 174 -4.64 5.78 -12.48
CA ASN A 174 -3.38 6.35 -12.95
C ASN A 174 -2.52 6.91 -11.80
N GLU A 175 -3.12 7.61 -10.84
CA GLU A 175 -2.40 8.14 -9.68
C GLU A 175 -1.92 7.00 -8.76
N PHE A 176 -2.78 6.02 -8.51
CA PHE A 176 -2.44 4.83 -7.72
C PHE A 176 -1.30 4.02 -8.38
N THR A 177 -1.32 3.89 -9.70
CA THR A 177 -0.25 3.24 -10.47
C THR A 177 1.11 3.90 -10.22
N LYS A 178 1.17 5.24 -10.14
CA LYS A 178 2.44 5.93 -9.82
C LYS A 178 2.96 5.54 -8.44
N VAL A 179 2.07 5.40 -7.44
CA VAL A 179 2.45 4.93 -6.09
C VAL A 179 3.05 3.54 -6.18
N VAL A 180 2.35 2.61 -6.83
CA VAL A 180 2.76 1.20 -7.00
C VAL A 180 4.08 1.08 -7.76
N GLN A 181 4.23 1.78 -8.88
CA GLN A 181 5.46 1.76 -9.68
C GLN A 181 6.65 2.39 -8.95
N SER A 182 6.40 3.30 -8.02
CA SER A 182 7.44 3.94 -7.22
C SER A 182 7.91 3.13 -6.02
N LEU A 183 7.34 1.96 -5.77
CA LEU A 183 7.78 1.08 -4.69
C LEU A 183 9.27 0.77 -4.83
N ASP A 184 10.02 1.05 -3.77
CA ASP A 184 11.44 0.75 -3.65
C ASP A 184 11.70 0.12 -2.28
N TRP A 185 12.86 -0.53 -2.15
CA TRP A 185 13.28 -1.04 -0.86
C TRP A 185 13.71 0.11 0.04
N LEU A 186 13.25 0.09 1.28
CA LEU A 186 13.75 0.99 2.31
C LEU A 186 15.27 0.73 2.47
N PRO A 187 16.13 1.75 2.25
CA PRO A 187 17.58 1.62 2.42
C PRO A 187 17.94 1.45 3.89
#